data_AF-A0A535M577-F1
#
_entry.id   AF-A0A535M577-F1
#
_cell.length_a   1.000
_cell.length_b   1.000
_cell.length_c   1.000
_cell.angle_alpha   90.00
_cell.angle_beta   90.00
_cell.angle_gamma   90.00
#
_symmetry.space_group_name_H-M   'P 1'
#
loop_
_entity.id
_entity.type
_entity.pdbx_description
1 polymer ?
#
loop_
_entity_poly.entity_id
_entity_poly.type
_entity_poly.pdbx_seq_one_letter_code
_entity_poly.pdbx_strand_id
1 'polypeptide(L)'
;MPPALYCLTLWHTWRWTGDDKLLKAHLETAKAAIRWCDERGDRDRDGLLEYETRSPKGYRNQSWKDAGDAVVHADGRQADLPLATVELQGYLFAAHLAMAELLAAQGEEIDVIEGTVEAPLWGIPPLDQE
;
A
#
# COMPACT_ATOMS: atom_id res chain seq x y z
N MET A 1 -9.94 1.46 4.02
CA MET A 1 -8.59 2.04 4.04
C MET A 1 -7.59 0.94 4.33
N PRO A 2 -6.56 0.75 3.48
CA PRO A 2 -5.61 -0.34 3.63
C PRO A 2 -4.72 -0.16 4.87
N PRO A 3 -4.19 -1.27 5.43
CA PRO A 3 -3.41 -1.25 6.66
C PRO A 3 -2.00 -0.65 6.50
N ALA A 4 -1.62 -0.17 5.31
CA ALA A 4 -0.33 0.49 5.04
C ALA A 4 -0.03 1.66 6.00
N LEU A 5 -1.04 2.44 6.40
CA LEU A 5 -0.87 3.56 7.34
C LEU A 5 -0.45 3.12 8.75
N TYR A 6 -0.72 1.87 9.14
CA TYR A 6 -0.22 1.30 10.40
C TYR A 6 1.30 1.26 10.41
N CYS A 7 1.91 0.81 9.30
CA CYS A 7 3.36 0.73 9.16
C CYS A 7 4.00 2.13 9.24
N LEU A 8 3.42 3.10 8.56
CA LEU A 8 3.87 4.50 8.62
C LEU A 8 3.76 5.07 10.04
N THR A 9 2.67 4.78 10.75
CA THR A 9 2.49 5.25 12.13
C THR A 9 3.50 4.64 13.08
N LEU A 10 3.74 3.33 12.98
CA LEU A 10 4.76 2.65 13.77
C LEU A 10 6.14 3.24 13.49
N TRP A 11 6.50 3.39 12.21
CA TRP A 11 7.76 3.96 11.78
C TRP A 11 7.96 5.39 12.30
N HIS A 12 6.99 6.28 12.09
CA HIS A 12 7.05 7.65 12.60
C HIS A 12 7.20 7.68 14.12
N THR A 13 6.46 6.83 14.83
CA THR A 13 6.52 6.79 16.30
C THR A 13 7.90 6.33 16.76
N TRP A 14 8.43 5.23 16.21
CA TRP A 14 9.76 4.73 16.53
C TRP A 14 10.86 5.73 16.16
N ARG A 15 10.78 6.38 14.99
CA ARG A 15 11.74 7.43 14.57
C ARG A 15 11.76 8.62 15.52
N TRP A 16 10.61 8.96 16.09
CA TRP A 16 10.49 10.09 17.01
C TRP A 16 10.94 9.73 18.43
N THR A 17 10.64 8.52 18.91
CA THR A 17 10.89 8.13 20.30
C THR A 17 12.19 7.36 20.52
N GLY A 18 12.69 6.67 19.49
CA GLY A 18 13.77 5.70 19.60
C GLY A 18 13.41 4.46 20.45
N ASP A 19 12.11 4.18 20.68
CA ASP A 19 11.69 3.09 21.54
C ASP A 19 11.70 1.73 20.82
N ASP A 20 12.80 0.99 20.95
CA ASP A 20 12.94 -0.35 20.37
C ASP A 20 12.00 -1.38 20.98
N LYS A 21 11.48 -1.17 22.20
CA LYS A 21 10.49 -2.09 22.80
C LYS A 21 9.15 -1.96 22.10
N LEU A 22 8.75 -0.72 21.77
CA LEU A 22 7.56 -0.45 20.95
C LEU A 22 7.69 -1.12 19.58
N LEU A 23 8.83 -0.94 18.91
CA LEU A 23 9.09 -1.57 17.61
C LEU A 23 8.94 -3.09 17.69
N LYS A 24 9.64 -3.73 18.63
CA LYS A 24 9.55 -5.19 18.84
C LYS A 24 8.13 -5.68 19.11
N ALA A 25 7.35 -4.92 19.87
CA ALA A 25 5.98 -5.29 20.21
C ALA A 25 5.02 -5.24 19.01
N HIS A 26 5.31 -4.41 18.00
CA HIS A 26 4.39 -4.14 16.89
C HIS A 26 4.89 -4.59 15.51
N LEU A 27 6.15 -5.02 15.41
CA LEU A 27 6.75 -5.42 14.14
C LEU A 27 5.96 -6.52 13.43
N GLU A 28 5.53 -7.55 14.15
CA GLU A 28 4.76 -8.66 13.53
C GLU A 28 3.40 -8.21 13.01
N THR A 29 2.76 -7.25 13.68
CA THR A 29 1.53 -6.62 13.20
C THR A 29 1.77 -5.80 11.93
N ALA A 30 2.90 -5.07 11.86
CA ALA A 30 3.26 -4.30 10.69
C ALA A 30 3.62 -5.21 9.49
N LYS A 31 4.34 -6.31 9.71
CA LYS A 31 4.57 -7.35 8.69
C LYS A 31 3.25 -7.94 8.19
N ALA A 32 2.30 -8.23 9.10
CA ALA A 32 0.97 -8.73 8.72
C ALA A 32 0.17 -7.71 7.91
N ALA A 33 0.33 -6.41 8.18
CA ALA A 33 -0.29 -5.34 7.40
C ALA A 33 0.23 -5.32 5.96
N ILE A 34 1.55 -5.40 5.75
CA ILE A 34 2.14 -5.48 4.39
C ILE A 34 1.67 -6.75 3.67
N ARG A 35 1.77 -7.92 4.32
CA ARG A 35 1.29 -9.18 3.72
C ARG A 35 -0.18 -9.11 3.31
N TRP A 36 -1.03 -8.46 4.10
CA TRP A 36 -2.43 -8.27 3.72
C TRP A 36 -2.59 -7.43 2.44
N CYS A 37 -1.78 -6.37 2.28
CA CYS A 37 -1.80 -5.56 1.07
C CYS A 37 -1.46 -6.42 -0.16
N ASP A 38 -0.45 -7.28 -0.06
CA ASP A 38 -0.01 -8.13 -1.16
C ASP A 38 -1.02 -9.27 -1.46
N GLU A 39 -1.49 -9.98 -0.43
CA GLU A 39 -2.31 -11.19 -0.61
C GLU A 39 -3.80 -10.91 -0.83
N ARG A 40 -4.30 -9.78 -0.31
CA ARG A 40 -5.75 -9.48 -0.22
C ARG A 40 -6.12 -8.11 -0.76
N GLY A 41 -5.13 -7.23 -0.94
CA GLY A 41 -5.32 -5.87 -1.42
C GLY A 41 -5.39 -5.77 -2.94
N ASP A 42 -4.68 -6.65 -3.64
CA ASP A 42 -4.74 -6.81 -5.10
C ASP A 42 -5.85 -7.83 -5.46
N ARG A 43 -7.01 -7.34 -5.93
CA ARG A 43 -8.18 -8.20 -6.14
C ARG A 43 -8.19 -8.81 -7.53
N ASP A 44 -7.75 -8.07 -8.54
CA ASP A 44 -7.72 -8.54 -9.93
C ASP A 44 -6.36 -9.10 -10.37
N ARG A 45 -5.35 -9.03 -9.49
CA ARG A 45 -3.98 -9.56 -9.66
C ARG A 45 -3.14 -8.79 -10.67
N ASP A 46 -3.36 -7.48 -10.75
CA ASP A 46 -2.58 -6.57 -11.61
C ASP A 46 -1.35 -5.97 -10.91
N GLY A 47 -1.14 -6.28 -9.63
CA GLY A 47 -0.05 -5.79 -8.80
C GLY A 47 -0.34 -4.47 -8.09
N LEU A 48 -1.55 -3.92 -8.20
CA LEU A 48 -1.95 -2.69 -7.55
C LEU A 48 -2.84 -2.93 -6.35
N LEU A 49 -2.74 -2.05 -5.37
CA LEU A 49 -3.62 -2.08 -4.19
C LEU A 49 -4.96 -1.44 -4.51
N GLU A 50 -6.04 -2.19 -4.33
CA GLU A 50 -7.36 -1.79 -4.79
C GLU A 50 -8.42 -1.72 -3.69
N TYR A 51 -9.53 -1.06 -4.01
CA TYR A 51 -10.76 -1.19 -3.23
C TYR A 51 -11.97 -1.53 -4.10
N GLU A 52 -12.88 -2.27 -3.50
CA GLU A 52 -14.23 -2.50 -4.00
C GLU A 52 -15.17 -2.62 -2.81
N THR A 53 -16.36 -2.01 -2.93
CA THR A 53 -17.40 -2.16 -1.90
C THR A 53 -17.78 -3.61 -1.71
N ARG A 54 -17.79 -4.08 -0.46
CA ARG A 54 -18.25 -5.43 -0.10
C ARG A 54 -19.74 -5.49 0.22
N SER A 55 -20.39 -4.32 0.31
CA SER A 55 -21.81 -4.19 0.64
C SER A 55 -22.58 -3.63 -0.55
N PRO A 56 -23.76 -4.16 -0.88
CA PRO A 56 -24.67 -3.55 -1.86
C PRO A 56 -25.07 -2.11 -1.53
N LYS A 57 -24.93 -1.70 -0.25
CA LYS A 57 -25.20 -0.34 0.24
C LYS A 57 -23.93 0.39 0.71
N GLY A 58 -22.74 -0.14 0.43
CA GLY A 58 -21.49 0.49 0.82
C GLY A 58 -21.13 1.67 -0.07
N TYR A 59 -20.27 2.56 0.44
CA TYR A 59 -19.71 3.64 -0.37
C TYR A 59 -18.97 3.06 -1.58
N ARG A 60 -19.29 3.57 -2.77
CA ARG A 60 -18.62 3.18 -4.01
C ARG A 60 -17.13 3.49 -3.93
N ASN A 61 -16.82 4.75 -3.61
CA ASN A 61 -15.46 5.24 -3.50
C ASN A 61 -15.01 5.20 -2.04
N GLN A 62 -13.92 4.49 -1.77
CA GLN A 62 -13.33 4.35 -0.42
C GLN A 62 -11.99 5.10 -0.32
N SER A 63 -11.85 6.15 -1.12
CA SER A 63 -10.73 7.10 -1.12
C SER A 63 -11.19 8.45 -0.57
N TRP A 64 -10.28 9.42 -0.49
CA TRP A 64 -10.64 10.79 -0.06
C TRP A 64 -11.74 11.44 -0.93
N LYS A 65 -11.89 11.00 -2.19
CA LYS A 65 -13.00 11.37 -3.09
C LYS A 65 -14.15 10.37 -2.94
N ASP A 66 -14.87 10.45 -1.82
CA ASP A 66 -15.88 9.46 -1.42
C ASP A 66 -17.24 9.59 -2.12
N ALA A 67 -17.52 10.74 -2.76
CA ALA A 67 -18.72 10.93 -3.58
C ALA A 67 -18.78 9.90 -4.72
N GLY A 68 -19.96 9.30 -4.94
CA GLY A 68 -20.13 8.14 -5.82
C GLY A 68 -19.78 8.37 -7.30
N ASP A 69 -19.83 9.61 -7.75
CA ASP A 69 -19.54 10.07 -9.10
C ASP A 69 -18.16 10.72 -9.26
N ALA A 70 -17.33 10.73 -8.21
CA ALA A 70 -16.10 11.53 -8.19
C ALA A 70 -14.91 10.97 -8.97
N VAL A 71 -14.94 9.68 -9.35
CA VAL A 71 -13.83 8.99 -10.05
C VAL A 71 -14.27 8.63 -11.48
N VAL A 72 -13.86 9.45 -12.44
CA VAL A 72 -14.23 9.33 -13.85
C VAL A 72 -13.01 9.22 -14.76
N HIS A 73 -13.19 8.62 -15.92
CA HIS A 73 -12.23 8.68 -17.02
C HIS A 73 -12.24 10.06 -17.68
N ALA A 74 -11.26 10.33 -18.56
CA ALA A 74 -11.13 11.61 -19.24
C ALA A 74 -12.34 11.98 -20.13
N ASP A 75 -13.12 10.98 -20.54
CA ASP A 75 -14.38 11.14 -21.30
C ASP A 75 -15.61 11.39 -20.41
N GLY A 76 -15.45 11.43 -19.08
CA GLY A 76 -16.52 11.62 -18.11
C GLY A 76 -17.27 10.34 -17.71
N ARG A 77 -16.92 9.17 -18.29
CA ARG A 77 -17.51 7.90 -17.87
C ARG A 77 -17.02 7.51 -16.47
N GLN A 78 -17.91 6.97 -15.65
CA GLN A 78 -17.54 6.46 -14.32
C GLN A 78 -16.51 5.34 -14.44
N ALA A 79 -15.46 5.39 -13.62
CA ALA A 79 -14.51 4.29 -13.52
C ALA A 79 -15.16 3.09 -12.82
N ASP A 80 -14.91 1.90 -13.35
CA ASP A 80 -15.42 0.63 -12.83
C ASP A 80 -14.64 0.17 -11.60
N LEU A 81 -15.26 -0.64 -10.74
CA LEU A 81 -14.59 -1.28 -9.61
C LEU A 81 -13.97 -2.61 -10.07
N PRO A 82 -12.90 -3.10 -9.43
CA PRO A 82 -12.12 -2.47 -8.34
C PRO A 82 -11.35 -1.23 -8.81
N LEU A 83 -11.00 -0.34 -7.86
CA LEU A 83 -10.26 0.89 -8.15
C LEU A 83 -8.91 0.91 -7.42
N ALA A 84 -7.84 1.09 -8.20
CA ALA A 84 -6.49 1.37 -7.73
C ALA A 84 -6.16 2.87 -7.86
N THR A 85 -6.32 3.64 -6.78
CA THR A 85 -6.01 5.09 -6.84
C THR A 85 -4.51 5.35 -6.57
N VAL A 86 -3.97 6.38 -7.21
CA VAL A 86 -2.57 6.82 -7.01
C VAL A 86 -2.26 7.14 -5.55
N GLU A 87 -3.26 7.61 -4.79
CA GLU A 87 -3.14 7.87 -3.37
C GLU A 87 -2.81 6.58 -2.59
N LEU A 88 -3.54 5.49 -2.85
CA LEU A 88 -3.30 4.21 -2.18
C LEU A 88 -1.92 3.66 -2.52
N GLN A 89 -1.49 3.80 -3.78
CA GLN A 89 -0.17 3.38 -4.21
C GLN A 89 0.93 4.20 -3.53
N GLY A 90 0.72 5.52 -3.37
CA GLY A 90 1.63 6.39 -2.64
C GLY A 90 1.79 5.97 -1.18
N TYR A 91 0.70 5.63 -0.50
CA TYR A 91 0.77 5.12 0.88
C TYR A 91 1.45 3.77 0.98
N LEU A 92 1.17 2.84 0.05
CA LEU A 92 1.79 1.53 0.03
C LEU A 92 3.30 1.64 -0.20
N PHE A 93 3.71 2.44 -1.18
CA PHE A 93 5.13 2.72 -1.45
C PHE A 93 5.84 3.29 -0.23
N ALA A 94 5.25 4.32 0.42
CA ALA A 94 5.82 4.89 1.63
C ALA A 94 5.90 3.86 2.77
N ALA A 95 4.90 2.99 2.90
CA ALA A 95 4.90 1.92 3.90
C ALA A 95 6.00 0.88 3.65
N HIS A 96 6.29 0.52 2.40
CA HIS A 96 7.41 -0.37 2.08
C HIS A 96 8.76 0.25 2.47
N LEU A 97 9.00 1.53 2.14
CA LEU A 97 10.22 2.23 2.55
C LEU A 97 10.36 2.28 4.07
N ALA A 98 9.27 2.59 4.78
CA ALA A 98 9.24 2.61 6.23
C ALA A 98 9.53 1.22 6.83
N MET A 99 8.95 0.16 6.28
CA MET A 99 9.19 -1.22 6.72
C MET A 99 10.62 -1.67 6.47
N ALA A 100 11.25 -1.23 5.37
CA ALA A 100 12.66 -1.51 5.10
C ALA A 100 13.56 -0.99 6.24
N GLU A 101 13.32 0.24 6.69
CA GLU A 101 14.09 0.83 7.79
C GLU A 101 13.80 0.13 9.13
N LEU A 102 12.53 -0.20 9.42
CA LEU A 102 12.15 -0.91 10.64
C LEU A 102 12.79 -2.30 10.75
N LEU A 103 12.83 -3.05 9.64
CA LEU A 103 13.43 -4.38 9.58
C LEU A 103 14.94 -4.29 9.72
N ALA A 104 15.58 -3.37 9.00
CA ALA A 104 17.01 -3.12 9.12
C ALA A 104 17.41 -2.79 10.57
N ALA A 105 16.61 -2.01 11.30
CA ALA A 105 16.82 -1.71 12.71
C ALA A 105 16.74 -2.93 13.65
N GLN A 106 16.02 -3.99 13.23
CA GLN A 106 15.94 -5.26 13.97
C GLN A 106 16.94 -6.31 13.46
N GLY A 107 17.76 -5.97 12.46
CA GLY A 107 18.67 -6.93 11.81
C GLY A 107 17.93 -7.94 10.94
N GLU A 108 16.73 -7.61 10.49
CA GLU A 108 15.94 -8.40 9.55
C GLU A 108 16.00 -7.75 8.15
N GLU A 109 15.91 -8.55 7.10
CA GLU A 109 15.69 -8.04 5.74
C GLU A 109 14.19 -8.09 5.41
N ILE A 110 13.74 -7.28 4.44
CA ILE A 110 12.43 -7.50 3.86
C ILE A 110 12.50 -8.82 3.10
N ASP A 111 11.72 -9.80 3.58
CA ASP A 111 11.33 -10.96 2.78
C ASP A 111 10.37 -10.42 1.71
N VAL A 112 10.94 -9.89 0.61
CA VAL A 112 10.09 -9.46 -0.50
C VAL A 112 9.59 -10.76 -1.06
N ILE A 113 8.29 -11.04 -0.88
CA ILE A 113 7.66 -12.22 -1.47
C ILE A 113 8.09 -12.22 -2.96
N GLU A 114 8.84 -13.24 -3.36
CA GLU A 114 9.25 -13.45 -4.75
C GLU A 114 7.99 -13.36 -5.62
N GLY A 115 7.82 -12.24 -6.32
CA GLY A 115 6.60 -11.92 -7.05
C GLY A 115 6.39 -10.43 -7.31
N THR A 116 6.86 -9.54 -6.43
CA THR A 116 6.58 -8.09 -6.56
C THR A 116 7.73 -7.29 -7.19
N VAL A 117 8.92 -7.88 -7.41
CA VAL A 117 10.12 -7.13 -7.89
C VAL A 117 10.70 -7.64 -9.21
N GLU A 118 10.22 -8.74 -9.79
CA GLU A 118 10.74 -9.24 -11.08
C GLU A 118 10.09 -8.61 -12.32
N ALA A 119 9.10 -7.75 -12.16
CA ALA A 119 8.66 -6.85 -13.24
C ALA A 119 9.16 -5.44 -12.92
N PRO A 120 9.68 -4.66 -13.89
CA PRO A 120 9.86 -3.23 -13.66
C PRO A 120 8.50 -2.71 -13.21
N LEU A 121 8.43 -2.19 -11.98
CA LEU A 121 7.21 -1.95 -11.19
C LEU A 121 6.10 -1.15 -11.91
N TRP A 122 6.35 -0.63 -13.12
CA TRP A 122 5.45 0.20 -13.89
C TRP A 122 5.55 0.03 -15.42
N GLY A 123 6.31 -0.94 -15.95
CA GLY A 123 6.60 -1.00 -17.40
C GLY A 123 7.32 0.26 -17.95
N ILE A 124 7.82 1.12 -17.07
CA ILE A 124 8.56 2.34 -17.40
C ILE A 124 10.04 1.94 -17.56
N PRO A 125 10.67 2.19 -18.72
CA PRO A 125 12.09 1.93 -18.90
C PRO A 125 12.94 2.85 -18.00
N PRO A 126 14.15 2.42 -17.59
CA PRO A 126 15.03 3.22 -16.76
C PRO A 126 15.44 4.53 -17.48
N LEU A 127 15.59 5.60 -16.69
CA LEU A 127 15.77 6.99 -17.13
C LEU A 127 17.17 7.32 -17.72
N ASP A 128 17.95 6.32 -18.11
CA ASP A 128 19.31 6.45 -18.62
C ASP A 128 19.43 6.11 -20.12
N GLN A 129 18.39 6.37 -20.91
CA GLN A 129 18.47 6.40 -22.37
C GLN A 129 18.00 7.76 -22.93
N GLU A 130 18.89 8.74 -22.88
CA GLU A 130 18.98 9.84 -23.86
C GLU A 130 20.38 9.84 -24.50
#